data_AF-A0A7L5YXP8-F1
#
_entry.id   AF-A0A7L5YXP8-F1
#
_cell.length_a   1.000
_cell.length_b   1.000
_cell.length_c   1.000
_cell.angle_alpha   90.00
_cell.angle_beta   90.00
_cell.angle_gamma   90.00
#
_symmetry.space_group_name_H-M   'P 1'
#
loop_
_entity.id
_entity.type
_entity.pdbx_description
1 polymer ?
#
loop_
_entity_poly.entity_id
_entity_poly.type
_entity_poly.pdbx_seq_one_letter_code
_entity_poly.pdbx_strand_id
1 'polypeptide(L)'
;MGWAELGRATGRMGSQALRDSLPHIGEVAVLGWGDKAPQPLEATAVREVLTALRRGHDLVVVDLPRAPSESAEWAIQSCDHLYLLAATSLCGAAAARRVLSRLPSGRARLVARVTHGAVSSRDLADAIGLRLVAEVEGCRRLPEQLDLGLGPIGAKRKGPAHTAMALIADLRGCD
;
A
#
# COMPACT_ATOMS: atom_id res chain seq x y z
N MET A 1 -5.37 15.75 11.94
CA MET A 1 -5.94 14.46 12.39
C MET A 1 -5.04 13.34 11.90
N GLY A 2 -4.64 12.39 12.77
CA GLY A 2 -3.81 11.23 12.42
C GLY A 2 -4.22 9.98 13.19
N TRP A 3 -3.47 8.89 13.03
CA TRP A 3 -3.76 7.62 13.71
C TRP A 3 -3.71 7.74 15.24
N ALA A 4 -2.91 8.65 15.79
CA ALA A 4 -2.80 8.86 17.24
C ALA A 4 -4.11 9.42 17.85
N GLU A 5 -4.80 10.31 17.13
CA GLU A 5 -6.09 10.86 17.54
C GLU A 5 -7.23 9.89 17.27
N LEU A 6 -7.25 9.28 16.09
CA LEU A 6 -8.33 8.35 15.70
C LEU A 6 -8.31 7.05 16.49
N GLY A 7 -7.12 6.57 16.91
CA GLY A 7 -6.98 5.38 17.74
C GLY A 7 -7.58 5.52 19.14
N ARG A 8 -7.86 6.75 19.59
CA ARG A 8 -8.51 7.06 20.88
C ARG A 8 -9.98 7.42 20.74
N ALA A 9 -10.46 7.64 19.52
CA ALA A 9 -11.84 7.99 19.27
C ALA A 9 -12.75 6.79 19.58
N THR A 10 -13.81 7.03 20.36
CA THR A 10 -14.82 6.01 20.64
C THR A 10 -16.08 6.27 19.81
N GLY A 11 -16.69 5.19 19.30
CA GLY A 11 -17.93 5.26 18.52
C GLY A 11 -17.72 5.37 17.01
N ARG A 12 -18.84 5.54 16.29
CA ARG A 12 -18.84 5.60 14.82
C ARG A 12 -18.24 6.90 14.31
N MET A 13 -17.38 6.78 13.31
CA MET A 13 -16.86 7.94 12.58
C MET A 13 -17.75 8.30 11.39
N GLY A 14 -18.19 9.56 11.35
CA GLY A 14 -18.86 10.10 10.17
C GLY A 14 -17.88 10.25 9.02
N SER A 15 -18.20 9.72 7.83
CA SER A 15 -17.31 9.77 6.65
C SER A 15 -16.99 11.20 6.21
N GLN A 16 -17.96 12.11 6.26
CA GLN A 16 -17.74 13.53 5.94
C GLN A 16 -16.80 14.20 6.94
N ALA A 17 -17.08 14.07 8.23
CA ALA A 17 -16.24 14.66 9.28
C ALA A 17 -14.80 14.10 9.25
N LEU A 18 -14.64 12.81 8.99
CA LEU A 18 -13.32 12.21 8.83
C LEU A 18 -12.59 12.84 7.63
N ARG A 19 -13.23 12.88 6.45
CA ARG A 19 -12.68 13.52 5.23
C ARG A 19 -12.19 14.93 5.50
N ASP A 20 -13.06 15.78 6.04
CA ASP A 20 -12.78 17.20 6.25
C ASP A 20 -11.67 17.44 7.29
N SER A 21 -11.38 16.45 8.13
CA SER A 21 -10.35 16.54 9.16
C SER A 21 -8.96 16.11 8.71
N LEU A 22 -8.85 15.41 7.57
CA LEU A 22 -7.58 14.88 7.09
C LEU A 22 -6.78 15.98 6.36
N PRO A 23 -5.44 15.99 6.49
CA PRO A 23 -4.60 16.82 5.66
C PRO A 23 -4.69 16.38 4.19
N HIS A 24 -4.64 17.36 3.28
CA HIS A 24 -4.69 17.14 1.83
C HIS A 24 -3.38 17.53 1.14
N ILE A 25 -2.99 16.71 0.15
CA ILE A 25 -1.96 17.04 -0.84
C ILE A 25 -2.66 17.04 -2.20
N GLY A 26 -3.00 18.23 -2.71
CA GLY A 26 -3.91 18.34 -3.85
C GLY A 26 -5.26 17.71 -3.52
N GLU A 27 -5.70 16.76 -4.34
CA GLU A 27 -6.97 16.03 -4.15
C GLU A 27 -6.85 14.82 -3.22
N VAL A 28 -5.65 14.48 -2.75
CA VAL A 28 -5.40 13.28 -1.94
C VAL A 28 -5.46 13.62 -0.47
N ALA A 29 -6.42 13.04 0.25
CA ALA A 29 -6.44 13.03 1.71
C ALA A 29 -5.42 12.01 2.26
N VAL A 30 -4.66 12.38 3.29
CA VAL A 30 -3.62 11.52 3.87
C VAL A 30 -3.92 11.23 5.34
N LEU A 31 -4.05 9.94 5.68
CA LEU A 31 -4.10 9.49 7.06
C LEU A 31 -2.80 8.75 7.42
N GLY A 32 -2.05 9.29 8.36
CA GLY A 32 -0.79 8.72 8.82
C GLY A 32 -0.51 9.01 10.29
N TRP A 33 0.72 8.75 10.71
CA TRP A 33 1.19 9.00 12.07
C TRP A 33 1.70 10.42 12.31
N GLY A 34 1.97 11.19 11.23
CA GLY A 34 2.53 12.53 11.34
C GLY A 34 3.90 12.52 12.02
N ASP A 35 4.06 13.35 13.03
CA ASP A 35 5.26 13.44 13.87
C ASP A 35 5.29 12.41 15.01
N LYS A 36 4.22 11.62 15.18
CA LYS A 36 4.10 10.65 16.28
C LYS A 36 4.73 9.32 15.92
N ALA A 37 5.29 8.65 16.92
CA ALA A 37 5.75 7.29 16.78
C ALA A 37 4.55 6.35 16.53
N PRO A 38 4.66 5.39 15.59
CA PRO A 38 3.66 4.35 15.43
C PRO A 38 3.47 3.56 16.72
N GLN A 39 2.22 3.34 17.11
CA GLN A 39 1.83 2.51 18.25
C GLN A 39 0.83 1.43 17.78
N PRO A 40 0.66 0.33 18.53
CA PRO A 40 -0.38 -0.65 18.23
C PRO A 40 -1.74 0.02 18.13
N LEU A 41 -2.47 -0.30 17.07
CA LEU A 41 -3.85 0.15 16.86
C LEU A 41 -4.79 -0.99 17.21
N GLU A 42 -5.85 -0.69 17.95
CA GLU A 42 -6.96 -1.62 18.18
C GLU A 42 -7.67 -1.94 16.87
N ALA A 43 -7.98 -3.21 16.64
CA ALA A 43 -8.61 -3.67 15.40
C ALA A 43 -9.98 -3.02 15.16
N THR A 44 -10.71 -2.70 16.23
CA THR A 44 -11.99 -1.98 16.19
C THR A 44 -11.84 -0.54 15.70
N ALA A 45 -10.78 0.16 16.10
CA ALA A 45 -10.49 1.52 15.63
C ALA A 45 -10.14 1.53 14.14
N VAL A 46 -9.26 0.62 13.70
CA VAL A 46 -8.94 0.45 12.28
C VAL A 46 -10.19 0.11 11.48
N ARG A 47 -11.08 -0.72 12.04
CA ARG A 47 -12.38 -1.06 11.46
C ARG A 47 -13.26 0.13 11.16
N GLU A 48 -13.52 0.94 12.18
CA GLU A 48 -14.35 2.13 12.05
C GLU A 48 -13.72 3.13 11.06
N VAL A 49 -12.40 3.35 11.13
CA VAL A 49 -11.70 4.26 10.22
C VAL A 49 -11.82 3.81 8.76
N LEU A 50 -11.42 2.57 8.41
CA LEU A 50 -11.48 2.14 7.00
C LEU A 50 -12.92 2.09 6.49
N THR A 51 -13.88 1.75 7.36
CA THR A 51 -15.29 1.77 7.00
C THR A 51 -15.78 3.19 6.68
N ALA A 52 -15.37 4.19 7.45
CA ALA A 52 -15.69 5.60 7.19
C ALA A 52 -14.98 6.12 5.93
N LEU A 53 -13.70 5.76 5.74
CA LEU A 53 -12.94 6.12 4.55
C LEU A 53 -13.57 5.54 3.27
N ARG A 54 -13.96 4.27 3.29
CA ARG A 54 -14.60 3.59 2.14
C ARG A 54 -15.92 4.24 1.72
N ARG A 55 -16.70 4.78 2.65
CA ARG A 55 -17.94 5.52 2.33
C ARG A 55 -17.68 6.95 1.86
N GLY A 56 -16.48 7.47 2.12
CA GLY A 56 -16.10 8.84 1.81
C GLY A 56 -15.24 9.00 0.55
N HIS A 57 -14.55 7.96 0.10
CA HIS A 57 -13.58 8.13 -0.98
C HIS A 57 -13.84 7.13 -2.09
N ASP A 58 -13.64 7.58 -3.33
CA ASP A 58 -13.74 6.72 -4.51
C ASP A 58 -12.61 5.67 -4.55
N LEU A 59 -11.45 5.99 -3.97
CA LEU A 59 -10.31 5.10 -3.83
C LEU A 59 -9.63 5.30 -2.48
N VAL A 60 -9.42 4.20 -1.75
CA VAL A 60 -8.65 4.17 -0.50
C VAL A 60 -7.43 3.28 -0.70
N VAL A 61 -6.23 3.86 -0.57
CA VAL A 61 -4.97 3.12 -0.60
C VAL A 61 -4.50 2.89 0.84
N VAL A 62 -4.31 1.63 1.22
CA VAL A 62 -3.85 1.24 2.55
C VAL A 62 -2.42 0.73 2.45
N ASP A 63 -1.48 1.44 3.09
CA ASP A 63 -0.11 0.94 3.27
C ASP A 63 -0.09 -0.06 4.44
N LEU A 64 0.03 -1.34 4.12
CA LEU A 64 -0.08 -2.43 5.08
C LEU A 64 1.26 -2.73 5.75
N PRO A 65 1.28 -3.00 7.07
CA PRO A 65 2.49 -3.42 7.74
C PRO A 65 2.94 -4.80 7.25
N ARG A 66 4.24 -5.07 7.28
CA ARG A 66 4.80 -6.39 6.97
C ARG A 66 4.60 -7.40 8.11
N ALA A 67 4.56 -6.90 9.34
CA ALA A 67 4.39 -7.72 10.54
C ALA A 67 2.90 -8.08 10.72
N PRO A 68 2.59 -9.33 11.13
CA PRO A 68 1.22 -9.73 11.36
C PRO A 68 0.66 -9.04 12.61
N SER A 69 -0.59 -8.64 12.55
CA SER A 69 -1.39 -8.16 13.67
C SER A 69 -2.87 -8.30 13.33
N GLU A 70 -3.74 -8.33 14.34
CA GLU A 70 -5.19 -8.40 14.13
C GLU A 70 -5.68 -7.22 13.26
N SER A 71 -5.16 -6.02 13.51
CA SER A 71 -5.43 -4.82 12.72
C SER A 71 -4.99 -4.94 11.27
N ALA A 72 -3.83 -5.58 11.01
CA ALA A 72 -3.36 -5.84 9.66
C ALA A 72 -4.25 -6.87 8.94
N GLU A 73 -4.64 -7.93 9.62
CA GLU A 73 -5.53 -8.96 9.07
C GLU A 73 -6.90 -8.38 8.70
N TRP A 74 -7.47 -7.54 9.56
CA TRP A 74 -8.74 -6.89 9.27
C TRP A 74 -8.64 -5.90 8.10
N ALA A 75 -7.54 -5.13 8.01
CA ALA A 75 -7.29 -4.24 6.89
C ALA A 75 -7.14 -5.02 5.57
N ILE A 76 -6.37 -6.12 5.57
CA ILE A 76 -6.21 -7.02 4.40
C ILE A 76 -7.56 -7.56 3.93
N GLN A 77 -8.43 -7.99 4.85
CA GLN A 77 -9.75 -8.52 4.49
C GLN A 77 -10.70 -7.45 3.91
N SER A 78 -10.47 -6.19 4.25
CA SER A 78 -11.28 -5.05 3.81
C SER A 78 -10.86 -4.47 2.46
N CYS A 79 -9.67 -4.84 1.95
CA CYS A 79 -9.19 -4.42 0.64
C CYS A 79 -9.82 -5.27 -0.48
N ASP A 80 -10.36 -4.59 -1.50
CA ASP A 80 -10.87 -5.24 -2.72
C ASP A 80 -9.73 -5.77 -3.60
N HIS A 81 -8.59 -5.07 -3.60
CA HIS A 81 -7.40 -5.42 -4.36
C HIS A 81 -6.15 -5.38 -3.48
N LEU A 82 -5.26 -6.37 -3.64
CA LEU A 82 -3.99 -6.44 -2.93
C LEU A 82 -2.83 -6.46 -3.93
N TYR A 83 -1.88 -5.54 -3.75
CA TYR A 83 -0.65 -5.48 -4.54
C TYR A 83 0.55 -5.81 -3.65
N LEU A 84 1.28 -6.87 -3.99
CA LEU A 84 2.48 -7.29 -3.28
C LEU A 84 3.71 -6.75 -4.00
N LEU A 85 4.45 -5.85 -3.36
CA LEU A 85 5.75 -5.39 -3.85
C LEU A 85 6.86 -6.35 -3.42
N ALA A 86 7.52 -7.00 -4.37
CA ALA A 86 8.61 -7.94 -4.09
C ALA A 86 9.82 -7.69 -4.99
N ALA A 87 11.03 -7.83 -4.42
CA ALA A 87 12.27 -7.67 -5.18
C ALA A 87 12.52 -8.87 -6.10
N THR A 88 13.08 -8.64 -7.29
CA THR A 88 13.49 -9.68 -8.24
C THR A 88 14.76 -10.39 -7.77
N SER A 89 14.66 -11.12 -6.66
CA SER A 89 15.74 -11.89 -6.05
C SER A 89 15.20 -13.13 -5.34
N LEU A 90 16.06 -14.11 -5.05
CA LEU A 90 15.67 -15.31 -4.31
C LEU A 90 15.11 -14.96 -2.92
N CYS A 91 15.76 -14.02 -2.22
CA CYS A 91 15.27 -13.53 -0.92
C CYS A 91 13.93 -12.80 -1.07
N GLY A 92 13.74 -12.04 -2.15
CA GLY A 92 12.47 -11.38 -2.47
C GLY A 92 11.35 -12.40 -2.69
N ALA A 93 11.60 -13.47 -3.45
CA ALA A 93 10.66 -14.56 -3.66
C ALA A 93 10.32 -15.28 -2.34
N ALA A 94 11.33 -15.62 -1.53
CA ALA A 94 11.12 -16.27 -0.23
C ALA A 94 10.32 -15.38 0.74
N ALA A 95 10.58 -14.07 0.77
CA ALA A 95 9.82 -13.13 1.57
C ALA A 95 8.37 -13.00 1.07
N ALA A 96 8.18 -12.89 -0.25
CA ALA A 96 6.86 -12.81 -0.87
C ALA A 96 6.00 -14.04 -0.54
N ARG A 97 6.55 -15.25 -0.61
CA ARG A 97 5.84 -16.49 -0.23
C ARG A 97 5.36 -16.50 1.22
N ARG A 98 6.14 -15.96 2.16
CA ARG A 98 5.74 -15.85 3.58
C ARG A 98 4.62 -14.84 3.81
N VAL A 99 4.59 -13.77 3.01
CA VAL A 99 3.47 -12.81 3.05
C VAL A 99 2.23 -13.45 2.43
N LEU A 100 2.39 -14.12 1.27
CA LEU A 100 1.29 -14.76 0.55
C LEU A 100 0.57 -15.83 1.36
N SER A 101 1.27 -16.60 2.18
CA SER A 101 0.64 -17.60 3.04
C SER A 101 -0.34 -17.02 4.08
N ARG A 102 -0.40 -15.68 4.21
CA ARG A 102 -1.30 -14.96 5.11
C ARG A 102 -2.37 -14.15 4.38
N LEU A 103 -2.26 -14.03 3.05
CA LEU A 103 -3.24 -13.30 2.25
C LEU A 103 -4.36 -14.27 1.81
N PRO A 104 -5.59 -13.79 1.62
CA PRO A 104 -6.64 -14.60 1.02
C PRO A 104 -6.21 -15.07 -0.38
N SER A 105 -6.34 -16.37 -0.63
CA SER A 105 -5.94 -17.00 -1.89
C SER A 105 -6.54 -16.28 -3.10
N GLY A 106 -5.72 -16.04 -4.12
CA GLY A 106 -6.16 -15.45 -5.39
C GLY A 106 -6.46 -13.93 -5.36
N ARG A 107 -6.31 -13.24 -4.22
CA ARG A 107 -6.57 -11.79 -4.13
C ARG A 107 -5.37 -10.89 -4.44
N ALA A 108 -4.16 -11.43 -4.43
CA ALA A 108 -2.94 -10.64 -4.58
C ALA A 108 -2.44 -10.61 -6.03
N ARG A 109 -1.82 -9.49 -6.40
CA ARG A 109 -1.11 -9.29 -7.66
C ARG A 109 0.32 -8.82 -7.37
N LEU A 110 1.26 -9.15 -8.25
CA LEU A 110 2.68 -8.82 -8.06
C LEU A 110 3.02 -7.47 -8.68
N VAL A 111 3.74 -6.65 -7.91
CA VAL A 111 4.55 -5.53 -8.40
C VAL A 111 6.01 -5.89 -8.18
N ALA A 112 6.77 -6.05 -9.25
CA ALA A 112 8.16 -6.46 -9.16
C ALA A 112 9.08 -5.24 -9.00
N ARG A 113 9.83 -5.18 -7.91
CA ARG A 113 10.93 -4.22 -7.76
C ARG A 113 12.18 -4.80 -8.39
N VAL A 114 12.55 -4.28 -9.56
CA VAL A 114 13.69 -4.78 -10.33
C VAL A 114 14.98 -4.47 -9.59
N THR A 115 15.80 -5.50 -9.40
CA THR A 115 17.14 -5.42 -8.81
C THR A 115 18.19 -5.93 -9.81
N HIS A 116 19.46 -5.55 -9.61
CA HIS A 116 20.57 -6.04 -10.42
C HIS A 116 20.89 -7.50 -10.03
N GLY A 117 20.27 -8.46 -10.71
CA GLY A 117 20.43 -9.89 -10.43
C GLY A 117 19.88 -10.75 -11.57
N ALA A 118 20.04 -12.07 -11.43
CA ALA A 118 19.64 -13.03 -12.48
C ALA A 118 18.14 -13.38 -12.48
N VAL A 119 17.41 -13.06 -11.41
CA VAL A 119 15.98 -13.38 -11.32
C VAL A 119 15.19 -12.32 -12.10
N SER A 120 14.44 -12.74 -13.12
CA SER A 120 13.54 -11.84 -13.83
C SER A 120 12.22 -11.64 -13.06
N SER A 121 11.48 -10.59 -13.37
CA SER A 121 10.14 -10.36 -12.81
C SER A 121 9.16 -11.49 -13.16
N ARG A 122 9.35 -12.14 -14.32
CA ARG A 122 8.55 -13.29 -14.76
C ARG A 122 8.89 -14.52 -13.92
N ASP A 123 10.17 -14.83 -13.72
CA ASP A 123 10.58 -15.95 -12.86
C ASP A 123 10.06 -15.77 -11.44
N LEU A 124 10.11 -14.53 -10.92
CA LEU A 124 9.52 -14.19 -9.63
C LEU A 124 8.02 -14.45 -9.61
N ALA A 125 7.28 -13.95 -10.60
CA ALA A 125 5.83 -14.13 -10.73
C ALA A 125 5.44 -15.61 -10.76
N ASP A 126 6.12 -16.40 -11.59
CA ASP A 126 5.90 -17.83 -11.75
C ASP A 126 6.23 -18.59 -10.45
N ALA A 127 7.34 -18.25 -9.79
CA ALA A 127 7.76 -18.89 -8.54
C ALA A 127 6.80 -18.65 -7.35
N ILE A 128 6.05 -17.54 -7.35
CA ILE A 128 5.10 -17.20 -6.28
C ILE A 128 3.63 -17.37 -6.71
N GLY A 129 3.38 -17.73 -7.97
CA GLY A 129 2.03 -17.97 -8.50
C GLY A 129 1.15 -16.72 -8.56
N LEU A 130 1.73 -15.52 -8.79
CA LEU A 130 0.98 -14.27 -8.89
C LEU A 130 1.04 -13.68 -10.29
N ARG A 131 -0.05 -13.01 -10.72
CA ARG A 131 -0.04 -12.17 -11.91
C ARG A 131 0.87 -10.95 -11.70
N LEU A 132 1.87 -10.78 -12.56
CA LEU A 132 2.68 -9.55 -12.64
C LEU A 132 1.87 -8.42 -13.26
N VAL A 133 1.75 -7.29 -12.55
CA VAL A 133 1.02 -6.10 -13.02
C VAL A 133 1.97 -5.02 -13.49
N ALA A 134 3.05 -4.78 -12.75
CA ALA A 134 3.99 -3.71 -13.07
C ALA A 134 5.39 -4.02 -12.53
N GLU A 135 6.36 -3.32 -13.12
CA GLU A 135 7.74 -3.27 -12.64
C GLU A 135 8.04 -1.87 -12.09
N VAL A 136 8.80 -1.84 -10.99
CA VAL A 136 9.40 -0.63 -10.43
C VAL A 136 10.91 -0.78 -10.58
N GLU A 137 11.52 0.05 -11.42
CA GLU A 137 12.98 0.12 -11.49
C GLU A 137 13.54 0.95 -10.32
N GLY A 138 14.74 0.61 -9.87
CA GLY A 138 15.41 1.35 -8.81
C GLY A 138 15.68 2.81 -9.20
N CYS A 139 15.07 3.76 -8.48
CA CYS A 139 15.39 5.18 -8.62
C CYS A 139 16.53 5.55 -7.67
N ARG A 140 17.75 5.71 -8.20
CA ARG A 140 18.95 6.07 -7.41
C ARG A 140 18.77 7.32 -6.54
N ARG A 141 18.04 8.32 -7.04
CA ARG A 141 17.79 9.59 -6.33
C ARG A 141 16.55 9.56 -5.43
N LEU A 142 15.82 8.45 -5.38
CA LEU A 142 14.57 8.40 -4.61
C LEU A 142 14.79 8.68 -3.11
N PRO A 143 15.81 8.12 -2.42
CA PRO A 143 16.05 8.47 -1.02
C PRO A 143 16.26 9.97 -0.82
N GLU A 144 17.17 10.58 -1.60
CA GLU A 144 17.44 12.03 -1.57
C GLU A 144 16.17 12.86 -1.84
N GLN A 145 15.36 12.47 -2.82
CA GLN A 145 14.12 13.17 -3.14
C GLN A 145 13.06 13.06 -2.04
N LEU A 146 13.01 11.94 -1.33
CA LEU A 146 12.13 11.77 -0.17
C LEU A 146 12.60 12.63 0.99
N ASP A 147 13.91 12.67 1.27
CA ASP A 147 14.49 13.50 2.33
C ASP A 147 14.26 15.00 2.10
N LEU A 148 14.28 15.43 0.84
CA LEU A 148 13.99 16.81 0.43
C LEU A 148 12.49 17.12 0.31
N GLY A 149 11.60 16.15 0.56
CA GLY A 149 10.15 16.33 0.43
C GLY A 149 9.66 16.54 -1.01
N LEU A 150 10.46 16.21 -2.01
CA LEU A 150 10.15 16.39 -3.44
C LEU A 150 9.28 15.23 -3.98
N GLY A 151 9.25 14.11 -3.28
CA GLY A 151 8.47 12.93 -3.64
C GLY A 151 8.96 12.23 -4.92
N PRO A 152 8.38 11.07 -5.28
CA PRO A 152 8.80 10.25 -6.41
C PRO A 152 8.34 10.78 -7.80
N ILE A 153 7.96 12.07 -7.90
CA ILE A 153 7.21 12.62 -9.03
C ILE A 153 8.12 12.96 -10.23
N GLY A 154 9.42 13.20 -10.01
CA GLY A 154 10.33 13.67 -11.05
C GLY A 154 10.87 12.61 -12.03
N ALA A 155 10.62 11.31 -11.81
CA ALA A 155 11.20 10.23 -12.62
C ALA A 155 10.42 10.02 -13.93
N LYS A 156 11.05 10.31 -15.08
CA LYS A 156 10.38 10.44 -16.39
C LYS A 156 10.06 9.12 -17.12
N ARG A 157 10.61 7.96 -16.70
CA ARG A 157 10.31 6.64 -17.30
C ARG A 157 10.61 5.51 -16.32
N LYS A 158 9.70 4.53 -16.18
CA LYS A 158 9.81 3.34 -15.29
C LYS A 158 10.07 3.59 -13.79
N GLY A 159 9.92 4.84 -13.34
CA GLY A 159 9.95 5.19 -11.92
C GLY A 159 8.60 4.94 -11.23
N PRO A 160 8.50 5.17 -9.90
CA PRO A 160 7.32 4.84 -9.11
C PRO A 160 6.01 5.47 -9.64
N ALA A 161 6.07 6.67 -10.21
CA ALA A 161 4.91 7.32 -10.82
C ALA A 161 4.34 6.52 -12.02
N HIS A 162 5.22 5.98 -12.87
CA HIS A 162 4.78 5.14 -13.99
C HIS A 162 4.15 3.84 -13.50
N THR A 163 4.74 3.21 -12.48
CA THR A 163 4.17 2.03 -11.84
C THR A 163 2.80 2.35 -11.23
N ALA A 164 2.66 3.45 -10.50
CA ALA A 164 1.37 3.87 -9.93
C ALA A 164 0.28 4.02 -10.99
N MET A 165 0.61 4.62 -12.15
CA MET A 165 -0.32 4.70 -13.28
C MET A 165 -0.72 3.32 -13.81
N ALA A 166 0.21 2.37 -13.88
CA ALA A 166 -0.11 0.99 -14.28
C ALA A 166 -1.03 0.29 -13.25
N LEU A 167 -0.84 0.53 -11.95
CA LEU A 167 -1.72 0.01 -10.90
C LEU A 167 -3.12 0.61 -11.00
N ILE A 168 -3.23 1.93 -11.23
CA ILE A 168 -4.53 2.59 -11.42
C ILE A 168 -5.25 2.05 -12.67
N ALA A 169 -4.53 1.80 -13.76
CA ALA A 169 -5.10 1.21 -14.96
C ALA A 169 -5.58 -0.24 -14.71
N ASP A 170 -4.81 -1.03 -13.97
CA ASP A 170 -5.21 -2.40 -13.57
C ASP A 170 -6.44 -2.38 -12.65
N LEU A 171 -6.53 -1.44 -11.69
CA LEU A 171 -7.71 -1.26 -10.85
C LEU A 171 -8.96 -0.96 -11.68
N ARG A 172 -8.88 -0.03 -12.63
CA ARG A 172 -10.00 0.38 -13.49
C ARG A 172 -10.41 -0.68 -14.53
N GLY A 173 -9.52 -1.62 -14.84
CA GLY A 173 -9.79 -2.71 -15.79
C GLY A 173 -10.35 -3.97 -15.15
N CYS A 174 -10.65 -3.95 -13.84
CA CYS A 174 -11.18 -5.09 -13.09
C CYS A 174 -12.68 -5.04 -12.84
N ASP A 175 -13.40 -4.07 -13.43
CA ASP A 175 -14.85 -3.93 -13.39
C ASP A 175 -15.55 -4.75 -14.49
#